data_AF-A0A1N6L9B0-F1
#
_entry.id   AF-A0A1N6L9B0-F1
#
_cell.length_a   1.000
_cell.length_b   1.000
_cell.length_c   1.000
_cell.angle_alpha   90.00
_cell.angle_beta   90.00
_cell.angle_gamma   90.00
#
_symmetry.space_group_name_H-M   'P 1'
#
loop_
_entity.id
_entity.type
_entity.pdbx_description
1 polymer ?
#
loop_
_entity_poly.entity_id
_entity_poly.type
_entity_poly.pdbx_seq_one_letter_code
_entity_poly.pdbx_strand_id
1 'polypeptide(L)'
;MGEEREFRGMGAHLRSVRLERGLSQVELAVLCGMSQQQVSFFEAARRLPTLDQTCRLARALDVSLHRLVGGSDRPGIELTDLAIELRDLGVVDLRVKDAKVPGMFRRPEEVIALAVSGHGPDPRIIEAIPAVLARVDTNPILLKAYGIATKTTFRLAWLADVALTIQRKGGLRGGCPKESMERFLKSVRLPSQNREWDGLGKPSIELPTSPLWRRWKINYDARVESFEERARHLAELGGRSWERRQTRDVRTLTVGIPATNKADGSPAHGAVLKTPTPSPFE
;
A
#
# COMPACT_ATOMS: atom_id res chain seq x y z
N MET A 1 -6.43 -5.41 -28.11
CA MET A 1 -5.21 -6.23 -27.95
C MET A 1 -4.63 -6.24 -26.52
N GLY A 2 -5.13 -5.46 -25.55
CA GLY A 2 -4.63 -5.49 -24.15
C GLY A 2 -5.23 -6.61 -23.28
N GLU A 3 -6.50 -6.96 -23.49
CA GLU A 3 -7.26 -7.89 -22.64
C GLU A 3 -6.70 -9.33 -22.64
N GLU A 4 -6.13 -9.80 -23.75
CA GLU A 4 -5.56 -11.15 -23.86
C GLU A 4 -4.22 -11.35 -23.14
N ARG A 5 -3.57 -10.28 -22.66
CA ARG A 5 -2.26 -10.38 -21.99
C ARG A 5 -2.38 -10.65 -20.50
N GLU A 6 -3.35 -10.05 -19.80
CA GLU A 6 -3.48 -10.21 -18.35
C GLU A 6 -3.94 -11.62 -17.95
N PHE A 7 -4.88 -12.20 -18.69
CA PHE A 7 -5.42 -13.53 -18.36
C PHE A 7 -4.52 -14.70 -18.81
N ARG A 8 -3.49 -14.43 -19.63
CA ARG A 8 -2.63 -15.47 -20.21
C ARG A 8 -1.86 -16.28 -19.16
N GLY A 9 -1.66 -15.73 -17.96
CA GLY A 9 -0.99 -16.38 -16.83
C GLY A 9 -1.92 -16.95 -15.75
N MET A 10 -3.22 -16.69 -15.82
CA MET A 10 -4.15 -16.96 -14.71
C MET A 10 -4.16 -18.42 -14.26
N GLY A 11 -4.13 -19.38 -15.20
CA GLY A 11 -4.11 -20.81 -14.88
C GLY A 11 -2.86 -21.23 -14.09
N ALA A 12 -1.70 -20.67 -14.46
CA ALA A 12 -0.45 -20.90 -13.74
C ALA A 12 -0.47 -20.27 -12.34
N HIS A 13 -1.02 -19.05 -12.21
CA HIS A 13 -1.18 -18.39 -10.91
C HIS A 13 -2.13 -19.16 -9.99
N LEU A 14 -3.27 -19.61 -10.52
CA LEU A 14 -4.22 -20.44 -9.78
C LEU A 14 -3.55 -21.72 -9.24
N ARG A 15 -2.81 -22.41 -10.10
CA ARG A 15 -2.05 -23.61 -9.71
C ARG A 15 -1.01 -23.28 -8.64
N SER A 16 -0.25 -22.20 -8.80
CA SER A 16 0.75 -21.77 -7.81
C SER A 16 0.12 -21.55 -6.44
N VAL A 17 -0.92 -20.71 -6.37
CA VAL A 17 -1.60 -20.38 -5.11
C VAL A 17 -2.23 -21.63 -4.49
N ARG A 18 -2.85 -22.51 -5.29
CA ARG A 18 -3.38 -23.78 -4.78
C ARG A 18 -2.30 -24.62 -4.11
N LEU A 19 -1.14 -24.76 -4.76
CA LEU A 19 -0.01 -25.52 -4.23
C LEU A 19 0.61 -24.86 -3.00
N GLU A 20 0.72 -23.53 -2.97
CA GLU A 20 1.15 -22.75 -1.79
C GLU A 20 0.24 -23.02 -0.57
N ARG A 21 -1.05 -23.33 -0.80
CA ARG A 21 -2.01 -23.70 0.25
C ARG A 21 -2.06 -25.21 0.54
N GLY A 22 -1.23 -26.01 -0.11
CA GLY A 22 -1.17 -27.46 0.10
C GLY A 22 -2.42 -28.21 -0.35
N LEU A 23 -3.25 -27.62 -1.23
CA LEU A 23 -4.50 -28.22 -1.68
C LEU A 23 -4.30 -29.04 -2.97
N SER A 24 -4.99 -30.16 -3.10
CA SER A 24 -5.20 -30.86 -4.37
C SER A 24 -6.27 -30.17 -5.22
N GLN A 25 -6.35 -30.52 -6.51
CA GLN A 25 -7.40 -29.99 -7.39
C GLN A 25 -8.81 -30.40 -6.94
N VAL A 26 -8.95 -31.60 -6.35
CA VAL A 26 -10.22 -32.09 -5.80
C VAL A 26 -10.63 -31.25 -4.60
N GLU A 27 -9.73 -31.03 -3.64
CA GLU A 27 -10.02 -30.25 -2.44
C GLU A 27 -10.39 -28.80 -2.79
N LEU A 28 -9.65 -28.16 -3.70
CA LEU A 28 -10.02 -26.81 -4.17
C LEU A 28 -11.40 -26.80 -4.83
N ALA A 29 -11.72 -27.81 -5.65
CA ALA A 29 -13.01 -27.92 -6.31
C ALA A 29 -14.17 -28.03 -5.30
N VAL A 30 -13.99 -28.81 -4.23
CA VAL A 30 -14.97 -28.89 -3.13
C VAL A 30 -15.12 -27.53 -2.45
N LEU A 31 -14.02 -26.84 -2.12
CA LEU A 31 -14.06 -25.54 -1.43
C LEU A 31 -14.77 -24.45 -2.24
N CYS A 32 -14.65 -24.46 -3.58
CA CYS A 32 -15.25 -23.45 -4.44
C CYS A 32 -16.59 -23.88 -5.09
N GLY A 33 -17.10 -25.08 -4.76
CA GLY A 33 -18.35 -25.62 -5.30
C GLY A 33 -18.28 -25.86 -6.81
N MET A 34 -17.21 -26.52 -7.26
CA MET A 34 -16.93 -26.84 -8.68
C MET A 34 -16.54 -28.31 -8.83
N SER A 35 -16.41 -28.77 -10.07
CA SER A 35 -15.83 -30.09 -10.35
C SER A 35 -14.31 -30.02 -10.45
N GLN A 36 -13.61 -31.11 -10.11
CA GLN A 36 -12.16 -31.21 -10.29
C GLN A 36 -11.76 -30.98 -11.76
N GLN A 37 -12.59 -31.41 -12.71
CA GLN A 37 -12.37 -31.18 -14.14
C GLN A 37 -12.38 -29.68 -14.49
N GLN A 38 -13.26 -28.88 -13.88
CA GLN A 38 -13.26 -27.43 -14.08
C GLN A 38 -11.95 -26.80 -13.58
N VAL A 39 -11.52 -27.15 -12.37
CA VAL A 39 -10.26 -26.66 -11.80
C VAL A 39 -9.07 -27.04 -12.69
N SER A 40 -9.01 -28.28 -13.16
CA SER A 40 -7.98 -28.75 -14.09
C SER A 40 -7.97 -27.96 -15.40
N PHE A 41 -9.15 -27.69 -15.98
CA PHE A 41 -9.25 -26.90 -17.22
C PHE A 41 -8.82 -25.44 -17.02
N PHE A 42 -9.13 -24.85 -15.86
CA PHE A 42 -8.67 -23.50 -15.52
C PHE A 42 -7.15 -23.44 -15.36
N GLU A 43 -6.56 -24.39 -14.60
CA GLU A 43 -5.10 -24.44 -14.39
C GLU A 43 -4.33 -24.70 -15.69
N ALA A 44 -4.88 -25.51 -16.59
CA ALA A 44 -4.30 -25.79 -17.89
C ALA A 44 -4.57 -24.69 -18.94
N ALA A 45 -5.21 -23.57 -18.55
CA ALA A 45 -5.64 -22.48 -19.44
C ALA A 45 -6.49 -22.95 -20.64
N ARG A 46 -7.15 -24.11 -20.54
CA ARG A 46 -8.05 -24.65 -21.57
C ARG A 46 -9.40 -23.94 -21.59
N ARG A 47 -9.78 -23.33 -20.47
CA ARG A 47 -10.99 -22.55 -20.30
C ARG A 47 -10.72 -21.43 -19.30
N LEU A 48 -11.23 -20.23 -19.56
CA LEU A 48 -11.22 -19.15 -18.58
C LEU A 48 -12.41 -19.31 -17.61
N PRO A 49 -12.19 -19.17 -16.29
CA PRO A 49 -13.30 -19.10 -15.34
C PRO A 49 -14.12 -17.83 -15.57
N THR A 50 -15.42 -17.89 -15.27
CA THR A 50 -16.26 -16.67 -15.20
C THR A 50 -15.84 -15.79 -14.03
N LEU A 51 -16.31 -14.55 -13.98
CA LEU A 51 -16.05 -13.65 -12.85
C LEU A 51 -16.53 -14.27 -11.53
N ASP A 52 -17.73 -14.86 -11.51
CA ASP A 52 -18.26 -15.57 -10.33
C ASP A 52 -17.33 -16.72 -9.90
N GLN A 53 -16.89 -17.55 -10.85
CA GLN A 53 -15.97 -18.64 -10.57
C GLN A 53 -14.64 -18.12 -10.03
N THR A 54 -14.12 -17.03 -10.61
CA THR A 54 -12.88 -16.38 -10.15
C THR A 54 -13.02 -15.85 -8.73
N CYS A 55 -14.16 -15.21 -8.41
CA CYS A 55 -14.48 -14.76 -7.06
C CYS A 55 -14.57 -15.92 -6.05
N ARG A 56 -15.13 -17.06 -6.45
CA ARG A 56 -15.19 -18.26 -5.60
C ARG A 56 -13.80 -18.88 -5.38
N LEU A 57 -12.98 -18.95 -6.43
CA LEU A 57 -11.59 -19.40 -6.31
C LEU A 57 -10.78 -18.48 -5.40
N ALA A 58 -10.87 -17.16 -5.57
CA ALA A 58 -10.18 -16.18 -4.75
C ALA A 58 -10.56 -16.29 -3.27
N ARG A 59 -11.86 -16.44 -2.97
CA ARG A 59 -12.35 -16.67 -1.60
C ARG A 59 -11.86 -17.99 -1.01
N ALA A 60 -11.98 -19.09 -1.76
CA ALA A 60 -11.55 -20.41 -1.30
C ALA A 60 -10.03 -20.46 -1.04
N LEU A 61 -9.26 -19.72 -1.81
CA LEU A 61 -7.80 -19.60 -1.69
C LEU A 61 -7.37 -18.42 -0.82
N ASP A 62 -8.27 -17.66 -0.21
CA ASP A 62 -7.97 -16.45 0.59
C ASP A 62 -6.89 -15.56 -0.04
N VAL A 63 -7.14 -15.11 -1.28
CA VAL A 63 -6.28 -14.19 -2.05
C VAL A 63 -7.14 -13.14 -2.77
N SER A 64 -6.52 -12.04 -3.20
CA SER A 64 -7.23 -11.07 -4.04
C SER A 64 -7.48 -11.61 -5.45
N LEU A 65 -8.48 -11.04 -6.14
CA LEU A 65 -8.71 -11.33 -7.57
C LEU A 65 -7.47 -11.00 -8.41
N HIS A 66 -6.77 -9.91 -8.07
CA HIS A 66 -5.59 -9.46 -8.78
C HIS A 66 -4.43 -10.46 -8.62
N ARG A 67 -4.28 -11.14 -7.47
CA ARG A 67 -3.30 -12.22 -7.31
C ARG A 67 -3.56 -13.39 -8.26
N LEU A 68 -4.82 -13.74 -8.52
CA LEU A 68 -5.17 -14.79 -9.48
C LEU A 68 -4.93 -14.34 -10.93
N VAL A 69 -5.36 -13.13 -11.29
CA VAL A 69 -5.25 -12.64 -12.67
C VAL A 69 -3.82 -12.22 -13.00
N GLY A 70 -3.25 -11.29 -12.23
CA GLY A 70 -1.94 -10.69 -12.45
C GLY A 70 -0.77 -11.35 -11.70
N GLY A 71 -1.00 -12.42 -10.93
CA GLY A 71 0.07 -13.21 -10.29
C GLY A 71 0.73 -12.55 -9.08
N SER A 72 0.33 -11.33 -8.72
CA SER A 72 0.84 -10.58 -7.56
C SER A 72 -0.28 -9.72 -6.97
N ASP A 73 -0.21 -9.34 -5.70
CA ASP A 73 -1.15 -8.34 -5.14
C ASP A 73 -0.69 -6.90 -5.41
N ARG A 74 0.57 -6.74 -5.82
CA ARG A 74 1.25 -5.46 -6.00
C ARG A 74 1.79 -5.40 -7.43
N PRO A 75 1.22 -4.57 -8.32
CA PRO A 75 1.45 -4.66 -9.75
C PRO A 75 2.85 -4.26 -10.25
N GLY A 76 3.65 -3.60 -9.41
CA GLY A 76 5.00 -3.11 -9.72
C GLY A 76 5.34 -1.86 -8.92
N ILE A 77 6.44 -1.18 -9.25
CA ILE A 77 6.93 0.02 -8.53
C ILE A 77 6.95 1.28 -9.41
N GLU A 78 6.47 1.19 -10.65
CA GLU A 78 6.40 2.32 -11.56
C GLU A 78 5.29 3.28 -11.14
N LEU A 79 5.31 4.50 -11.69
CA LEU A 79 4.27 5.48 -11.39
C LEU A 79 2.86 4.97 -11.72
N THR A 80 2.70 4.21 -12.81
CA THR A 80 1.42 3.57 -13.16
C THR A 80 0.95 2.58 -12.10
N ASP A 81 1.87 1.96 -11.36
CA ASP A 81 1.57 0.98 -10.31
C ASP A 81 1.24 1.65 -8.97
N LEU A 82 1.82 2.84 -8.70
CA LEU A 82 1.65 3.58 -7.44
C LEU A 82 0.55 4.64 -7.49
N ALA A 83 0.08 5.04 -8.68
CA ALA A 83 -0.80 6.20 -8.84
C ALA A 83 -2.12 6.13 -8.04
N ILE A 84 -2.71 4.94 -7.90
CA ILE A 84 -3.94 4.76 -7.10
C ILE A 84 -3.64 4.94 -5.62
N GLU A 85 -2.54 4.36 -5.13
CA GLU A 85 -2.13 4.46 -3.75
C GLU A 85 -1.76 5.92 -3.40
N LEU A 86 -1.02 6.62 -4.27
CA LEU A 86 -0.68 8.04 -4.08
C LEU A 86 -1.90 8.95 -4.07
N ARG A 87 -2.92 8.67 -4.90
CA ARG A 87 -4.20 9.38 -4.84
C ARG A 87 -4.90 9.14 -3.51
N ASP A 88 -4.87 7.91 -3.02
CA ASP A 88 -5.45 7.55 -1.73
C ASP A 88 -4.77 8.27 -0.56
N LEU A 89 -3.45 8.47 -0.66
CA LEU A 89 -2.65 9.26 0.28
C LEU A 89 -2.85 10.79 0.16
N GLY A 90 -3.64 11.26 -0.79
CA GLY A 90 -4.04 12.67 -0.91
C GLY A 90 -3.43 13.43 -2.08
N VAL A 91 -2.67 12.78 -2.98
CA VAL A 91 -2.24 13.39 -4.26
C VAL A 91 -3.38 13.32 -5.28
N VAL A 92 -4.50 13.96 -4.94
CA VAL A 92 -5.82 13.76 -5.59
C VAL A 92 -5.88 14.18 -7.07
N ASP A 93 -4.95 15.01 -7.52
CA ASP A 93 -4.84 15.49 -8.91
C ASP A 93 -3.90 14.63 -9.78
N LEU A 94 -3.36 13.53 -9.23
CA LEU A 94 -2.49 12.61 -9.95
C LEU A 94 -3.32 11.70 -10.88
N ARG A 95 -3.49 12.10 -12.14
CA ARG A 95 -4.14 11.31 -13.19
C ARG A 95 -3.09 10.68 -14.10
N VAL A 96 -2.81 9.40 -13.87
CA VAL A 96 -1.89 8.61 -14.69
C VAL A 96 -2.70 7.73 -15.63
N LYS A 97 -2.37 7.75 -16.92
CA LYS A 97 -2.99 6.87 -17.91
C LYS A 97 -2.60 5.43 -17.61
N ASP A 98 -3.54 4.50 -17.78
CA ASP A 98 -3.31 3.06 -17.57
C ASP A 98 -2.83 2.71 -16.15
N ALA A 99 -3.29 3.49 -15.15
CA ALA A 99 -3.00 3.23 -13.74
C ALA A 99 -3.54 1.86 -13.31
N LYS A 100 -2.67 1.02 -12.75
CA LYS A 100 -3.02 -0.34 -12.34
C LYS A 100 -3.60 -0.38 -10.94
N VAL A 101 -4.70 -1.10 -10.77
CA VAL A 101 -5.38 -1.26 -9.48
C VAL A 101 -4.65 -2.31 -8.66
N PRO A 102 -4.07 -1.98 -7.50
CA PRO A 102 -3.44 -2.99 -6.65
C PRO A 102 -4.49 -3.94 -6.05
N GLY A 103 -4.14 -5.22 -5.95
CA GLY A 103 -4.93 -6.20 -5.19
C GLY A 103 -4.87 -5.97 -3.68
N MET A 104 -3.75 -5.43 -3.21
CA MET A 104 -3.56 -4.97 -1.83
C MET A 104 -2.81 -3.65 -1.80
N PHE A 105 -3.31 -2.70 -1.02
CA PHE A 105 -2.60 -1.45 -0.78
C PHE A 105 -1.36 -1.72 0.08
N ARG A 106 -0.25 -1.12 -0.34
CA ARG A 106 0.97 -1.00 0.45
C ARG A 106 0.74 -0.12 1.65
N ARG A 107 1.66 -0.24 2.61
CA ARG A 107 1.74 0.72 3.71
C ARG A 107 2.10 2.11 3.16
N PRO A 108 1.53 3.20 3.71
CA PRO A 108 1.84 4.56 3.25
C PRO A 108 3.34 4.86 3.18
N GLU A 109 4.11 4.38 4.16
CA GLU A 109 5.56 4.59 4.23
C GLU A 109 6.29 3.96 3.04
N GLU A 110 5.85 2.78 2.60
CA GLU A 110 6.40 2.08 1.44
C GLU A 110 6.09 2.86 0.16
N VAL A 111 4.82 3.30 -0.01
CA VAL A 111 4.39 4.07 -1.18
C VAL A 111 5.19 5.37 -1.28
N ILE A 112 5.32 6.11 -0.17
CA ILE A 112 6.07 7.37 -0.13
C ILE A 112 7.55 7.13 -0.48
N ALA A 113 8.17 6.09 0.08
CA ALA A 113 9.56 5.76 -0.21
C ALA A 113 9.80 5.35 -1.67
N LEU A 114 8.88 4.57 -2.27
CA LEU A 114 8.95 4.20 -3.68
C LEU A 114 8.69 5.40 -4.59
N ALA A 115 7.74 6.26 -4.25
CA ALA A 115 7.37 7.44 -5.03
C ALA A 115 8.50 8.46 -5.19
N VAL A 116 9.45 8.50 -4.25
CA VAL A 116 10.64 9.37 -4.30
C VAL A 116 11.91 8.61 -4.68
N SER A 117 11.80 7.33 -5.06
CA SER A 117 12.92 6.50 -5.48
C SER A 117 13.27 6.71 -6.96
N GLY A 118 14.34 6.06 -7.44
CA GLY A 118 14.83 6.22 -8.81
C GLY A 118 15.64 7.50 -9.05
N HIS A 119 16.08 7.71 -10.28
CA HIS A 119 17.01 8.80 -10.62
C HIS A 119 16.32 10.15 -10.83
N GLY A 120 15.06 10.15 -11.32
CA GLY A 120 14.30 11.35 -11.60
C GLY A 120 12.80 11.14 -11.35
N PRO A 121 12.36 11.06 -10.08
CA PRO A 121 10.94 11.01 -9.75
C PRO A 121 10.20 12.25 -10.26
N ASP A 122 8.91 12.10 -10.58
CA ASP A 122 8.09 13.20 -11.11
C ASP A 122 8.03 14.38 -10.11
N PRO A 123 8.37 15.62 -10.53
CA PRO A 123 8.33 16.81 -9.67
C PRO A 123 7.00 17.01 -8.94
N ARG A 124 5.87 16.70 -9.60
CA ARG A 124 4.53 16.85 -8.99
C ARG A 124 4.32 15.92 -7.80
N ILE A 125 5.00 14.78 -7.79
CA ILE A 125 4.98 13.82 -6.69
C ILE A 125 5.90 14.31 -5.59
N ILE A 126 7.15 14.66 -5.91
CA ILE A 126 8.13 15.18 -4.94
C ILE A 126 7.55 16.37 -4.17
N GLU A 127 6.96 17.32 -4.88
CA GLU A 127 6.37 18.52 -4.30
C GLU A 127 5.10 18.23 -3.48
N ALA A 128 4.42 17.12 -3.73
CA ALA A 128 3.25 16.69 -2.98
C ALA A 128 3.59 15.94 -1.69
N ILE A 129 4.75 15.28 -1.60
CA ILE A 129 5.10 14.43 -0.45
C ILE A 129 5.08 15.17 0.90
N PRO A 130 5.53 16.43 1.05
CA PRO A 130 5.42 17.12 2.34
C PRO A 130 3.97 17.25 2.82
N ALA A 131 3.02 17.46 1.90
CA ALA A 131 1.60 17.47 2.22
C ALA A 131 1.10 16.07 2.61
N VAL A 132 1.57 15.01 1.95
CA VAL A 132 1.23 13.62 2.29
C VAL A 132 1.73 13.27 3.70
N LEU A 133 3.00 13.55 4.00
CA LEU A 133 3.61 13.30 5.31
C LEU A 133 2.93 14.08 6.44
N ALA A 134 2.44 15.29 6.15
CA ALA A 134 1.70 16.09 7.11
C ALA A 134 0.27 15.59 7.35
N ARG A 135 -0.27 14.71 6.50
CA ARG A 135 -1.65 14.21 6.58
C ARG A 135 -1.77 12.79 7.09
N VAL A 136 -0.74 11.98 6.87
CA VAL A 136 -0.72 10.57 7.23
C VAL A 136 0.14 10.39 8.47
N ASP A 137 -0.41 9.79 9.53
CA ASP A 137 0.39 9.40 10.69
C ASP A 137 1.28 8.21 10.32
N THR A 138 2.47 8.52 9.84
CA THR A 138 3.45 7.55 9.39
C THR A 138 4.22 6.98 10.58
N ASN A 139 4.49 5.68 10.55
CA ASN A 139 5.37 5.04 11.51
C ASN A 139 6.84 5.38 11.18
N PRO A 140 7.57 6.07 12.06
CA PRO A 140 8.94 6.53 11.79
C PRO A 140 9.93 5.38 11.56
N ILE A 141 9.70 4.22 12.20
CA ILE A 141 10.56 3.04 12.05
C ILE A 141 10.38 2.44 10.65
N LEU A 142 9.12 2.30 10.20
CA LEU A 142 8.83 1.78 8.86
C LEU A 142 9.28 2.74 7.77
N LEU A 143 9.05 4.05 7.93
CA LEU A 143 9.50 5.05 6.97
C LEU A 143 11.03 5.02 6.79
N LYS A 144 11.77 4.85 7.89
CA LYS A 144 13.23 4.65 7.83
C LYS A 144 13.60 3.34 7.16
N ALA A 145 12.95 2.22 7.51
CA ALA A 145 13.24 0.92 6.94
C ALA A 145 13.04 0.90 5.42
N TYR A 146 11.90 1.41 4.93
CA TYR A 146 11.64 1.54 3.50
C TYR A 146 12.59 2.54 2.83
N GLY A 147 12.90 3.65 3.51
CA GLY A 147 13.90 4.60 3.04
C GLY A 147 15.29 3.97 2.82
N ILE A 148 15.70 3.05 3.71
CA ILE A 148 16.95 2.29 3.54
C ILE A 148 16.83 1.34 2.35
N ALA A 149 15.74 0.56 2.29
CA ALA A 149 15.51 -0.42 1.23
C ALA A 149 15.50 0.21 -0.18
N THR A 150 14.96 1.43 -0.31
CA THR A 150 14.91 2.15 -1.59
C THR A 150 16.06 3.14 -1.79
N LYS A 151 17.01 3.24 -0.84
CA LYS A 151 18.11 4.23 -0.84
C LYS A 151 17.62 5.69 -0.90
N THR A 152 16.48 5.99 -0.29
CA THR A 152 15.84 7.32 -0.27
C THR A 152 15.84 7.98 1.10
N THR A 153 16.50 7.42 2.12
CA THR A 153 16.44 7.92 3.51
C THR A 153 16.67 9.43 3.63
N PHE A 154 17.66 10.00 2.93
CA PHE A 154 17.92 11.45 2.97
C PHE A 154 16.89 12.28 2.20
N ARG A 155 16.32 11.74 1.10
CA ARG A 155 15.21 12.39 0.39
C ARG A 155 13.98 12.48 1.28
N LEU A 156 13.64 11.38 1.96
CA LEU A 156 12.53 11.33 2.90
C LEU A 156 12.75 12.26 4.10
N ALA A 157 13.97 12.29 4.65
CA ALA A 157 14.32 13.19 5.75
C ALA A 157 14.22 14.66 5.31
N TRP A 158 14.74 15.01 4.14
CA TRP A 158 14.59 16.35 3.59
C TRP A 158 13.12 16.75 3.40
N LEU A 159 12.28 15.88 2.81
CA LEU A 159 10.85 16.15 2.61
C LEU A 159 10.08 16.28 3.93
N ALA A 160 10.43 15.48 4.95
CA ALA A 160 9.88 15.62 6.29
C ALA A 160 10.31 16.95 6.96
N ASP A 161 11.56 17.39 6.78
CA ASP A 161 12.05 18.67 7.30
C ASP A 161 11.39 19.86 6.59
N VAL A 162 11.13 19.74 5.28
CA VAL A 162 10.31 20.69 4.50
C VAL A 162 8.88 20.73 5.06
N ALA A 163 8.23 19.59 5.27
CA ALA A 163 6.88 19.52 5.83
C ALA A 163 6.78 20.20 7.21
N LEU A 164 7.71 19.91 8.12
CA LEU A 164 7.79 20.57 9.43
C LEU A 164 8.05 22.08 9.32
N THR A 165 8.82 22.51 8.31
CA THR A 165 9.07 23.94 8.07
C THR A 165 7.80 24.66 7.61
N ILE A 166 7.04 24.07 6.69
CA ILE A 166 5.75 24.62 6.25
C ILE A 166 4.76 24.64 7.43
N GLN A 167 4.73 23.58 8.25
CA GLN A 167 3.89 23.51 9.44
C GLN A 167 4.19 24.66 10.42
N ARG A 168 5.47 24.94 10.71
CA ARG A 168 5.89 26.03 11.61
C ARG A 168 5.46 27.41 11.11
N LYS A 169 5.40 27.60 9.79
CA LYS A 169 4.90 28.84 9.17
C LYS A 169 3.37 28.94 9.15
N GLY A 170 2.65 27.90 9.58
CA GLY A 170 1.18 27.84 9.51
C GLY A 170 0.62 27.51 8.13
N GLY A 171 1.45 27.05 7.19
CA GLY A 171 1.06 26.81 5.79
C GLY A 171 0.25 25.52 5.56
N LEU A 172 0.24 24.60 6.52
CA LEU A 172 -0.50 23.34 6.45
C LEU A 172 -1.77 23.43 7.31
N ARG A 173 -2.93 23.12 6.71
CA ARG A 173 -4.23 23.09 7.40
C ARG A 173 -4.53 21.69 7.94
N GLY A 174 -4.91 21.58 9.22
CA GLY A 174 -5.31 20.32 9.88
C GLY A 174 -4.33 19.82 10.95
N GLY A 175 -4.71 18.76 11.67
CA GLY A 175 -3.85 18.08 12.63
C GLY A 175 -2.70 17.36 11.92
N CYS A 176 -1.47 17.85 12.10
CA CYS A 176 -0.26 17.32 11.48
C CYS A 176 0.48 16.42 12.49
N PRO A 177 0.89 15.18 12.13
CA PRO A 177 1.60 14.26 13.01
C PRO A 177 3.08 14.66 13.15
N LYS A 178 3.30 15.85 13.70
CA LYS A 178 4.62 16.48 13.88
C LYS A 178 5.56 15.59 14.69
N GLU A 179 5.08 14.91 15.73
CA GLU A 179 5.87 14.04 16.59
C GLU A 179 6.44 12.84 15.82
N SER A 180 5.67 12.28 14.87
CA SER A 180 6.12 11.16 14.05
C SER A 180 7.24 11.58 13.10
N MET A 181 7.11 12.73 12.43
CA MET A 181 8.17 13.28 11.57
C MET A 181 9.42 13.66 12.36
N GLU A 182 9.27 14.30 13.53
CA GLU A 182 10.42 14.65 14.38
C GLU A 182 11.18 13.42 14.88
N ARG A 183 10.47 12.37 15.30
CA ARG A 183 11.09 11.08 15.68
C ARG A 183 11.82 10.45 14.50
N PHE A 184 11.22 10.47 13.31
CA PHE A 184 11.88 10.00 12.10
C PHE A 184 13.18 10.77 11.84
N LEU A 185 13.15 12.11 11.84
CA LEU A 185 14.33 12.96 11.63
C LEU A 185 15.43 12.70 12.66
N LYS A 186 15.08 12.57 13.95
CA LYS A 186 16.03 12.23 15.02
C LYS A 186 16.69 10.86 14.82
N SER A 187 16.01 9.94 14.16
CA SER A 187 16.51 8.59 13.90
C SER A 187 17.47 8.49 12.70
N VAL A 188 17.53 9.52 11.84
CA VAL A 188 18.36 9.52 10.62
C VAL A 188 19.68 10.24 10.90
N ARG A 189 20.81 9.55 10.66
CA ARG A 189 22.14 10.16 10.74
C ARG A 189 22.34 11.15 9.58
N LEU A 190 23.01 12.28 9.81
CA LEU A 190 23.29 13.24 8.75
C LEU A 190 24.19 12.64 7.66
N PRO A 191 24.03 13.08 6.39
CA PRO A 191 24.91 12.66 5.31
C PRO A 191 26.35 13.12 5.56
N SER A 192 27.32 12.36 5.06
CA SER A 192 28.73 12.75 5.09
C SER A 192 28.98 13.99 4.23
N GLN A 193 30.03 14.76 4.55
CA GLN A 193 30.35 15.97 3.78
C GLN A 193 30.73 15.67 2.33
N ASN A 194 31.35 14.51 2.10
CA ASN A 194 31.80 14.05 0.77
C ASN A 194 30.69 13.39 -0.06
N ARG A 195 29.46 13.28 0.47
CA ARG A 195 28.33 12.75 -0.30
C ARG A 195 28.01 13.70 -1.46
N GLU A 196 27.80 13.13 -2.64
CA GLU A 196 27.28 13.85 -3.79
C GLU A 196 25.90 14.47 -3.52
N TRP A 197 25.63 15.55 -4.25
CA TRP A 197 24.33 16.21 -4.22
C TRP A 197 23.30 15.39 -4.98
N ASP A 198 22.14 15.20 -4.37
CA ASP A 198 21.04 14.46 -4.99
C ASP A 198 20.10 15.41 -5.72
N GLY A 199 20.03 15.27 -7.04
CA GLY A 199 19.26 16.13 -7.95
C GLY A 199 17.75 15.87 -7.98
N LEU A 200 17.31 14.68 -7.58
CA LEU A 200 15.96 14.14 -7.82
C LEU A 200 15.43 14.39 -9.25
N GLY A 201 16.30 14.36 -10.27
CA GLY A 201 15.93 14.59 -11.67
C GLY A 201 15.61 16.03 -12.06
N LYS A 202 15.68 16.98 -11.12
CA LYS A 202 15.46 18.41 -11.37
C LYS A 202 16.43 19.27 -10.53
N PRO A 203 17.75 19.18 -10.78
CA PRO A 203 18.73 19.96 -10.03
C PRO A 203 18.67 21.45 -10.38
N SER A 204 18.91 22.33 -9.41
CA SER A 204 19.17 23.74 -9.70
C SER A 204 20.54 23.89 -10.38
N ILE A 205 20.64 24.93 -11.22
CA ILE A 205 21.89 25.31 -11.91
C ILE A 205 22.97 25.67 -10.87
N GLU A 206 22.59 26.44 -9.85
CA GLU A 206 23.46 26.79 -8.73
C GLU A 206 23.14 25.94 -7.50
N LEU A 207 24.15 25.67 -6.67
CA LEU A 207 23.93 24.91 -5.44
C LEU A 207 23.02 25.68 -4.47
N PRO A 208 22.07 25.00 -3.82
CA PRO A 208 21.08 25.65 -2.98
C PRO A 208 21.73 26.26 -1.72
N THR A 209 21.39 27.52 -1.46
CA THR A 209 21.82 28.24 -0.25
C THR A 209 21.01 27.87 0.99
N SER A 210 19.80 27.34 0.79
CA SER A 210 18.88 26.91 1.86
C SER A 210 19.55 25.94 2.84
N PRO A 211 19.55 26.22 4.16
CA PRO A 211 20.12 25.31 5.16
C PRO A 211 19.50 23.91 5.12
N LEU A 212 18.21 23.81 4.77
CA LEU A 212 17.49 22.53 4.68
C LEU A 212 18.06 21.64 3.55
N TRP A 213 18.32 22.21 2.38
CA TRP A 213 18.88 21.47 1.23
C TRP A 213 20.33 21.06 1.53
N ARG A 214 21.12 21.99 2.11
CA ARG A 214 22.52 21.74 2.51
C ARG A 214 22.63 20.64 3.55
N ARG A 215 21.77 20.65 4.58
CA ARG A 215 21.74 19.66 5.66
C ARG A 215 21.61 18.24 5.14
N TRP A 216 20.81 18.04 4.10
CA TRP A 216 20.49 16.72 3.54
C TRP A 216 21.20 16.41 2.22
N LYS A 217 22.10 17.29 1.74
CA LYS A 217 22.81 17.18 0.45
C LYS A 217 21.84 16.95 -0.72
N ILE A 218 20.73 17.69 -0.73
CA ILE A 218 19.74 17.69 -1.83
C ILE A 218 19.93 18.94 -2.66
N ASN A 219 20.02 18.80 -3.99
CA ASN A 219 19.98 19.90 -4.95
C ASN A 219 18.71 19.75 -5.80
N TYR A 220 17.62 20.39 -5.39
CA TYR A 220 16.35 20.30 -6.10
C TYR A 220 15.82 21.70 -6.39
N ASP A 221 15.42 21.94 -7.64
CA ASP A 221 14.99 23.24 -8.15
C ASP A 221 13.56 23.60 -7.75
N ALA A 222 13.41 23.89 -6.45
CA ALA A 222 12.21 24.45 -5.85
C ALA A 222 12.55 25.19 -4.55
N ARG A 223 11.65 26.08 -4.14
CA ARG A 223 11.71 26.75 -2.83
C ARG A 223 10.68 26.14 -1.89
N VAL A 224 10.82 26.36 -0.58
CA VAL A 224 9.84 25.89 0.42
C VAL A 224 8.43 26.38 0.10
N GLU A 225 8.32 27.60 -0.43
CA GLU A 225 7.05 28.21 -0.84
C GLU A 225 6.34 27.40 -1.94
N SER A 226 7.10 26.79 -2.87
CA SER A 226 6.53 25.93 -3.92
C SER A 226 5.87 24.68 -3.35
N PHE A 227 6.48 24.06 -2.32
CA PHE A 227 5.88 22.93 -1.61
C PHE A 227 4.64 23.34 -0.81
N GLU A 228 4.64 24.54 -0.22
CA GLU A 228 3.49 25.08 0.50
C GLU A 228 2.31 25.35 -0.45
N GLU A 229 2.56 25.99 -1.60
CA GLU A 229 1.56 26.19 -2.66
C GLU A 229 0.98 24.86 -3.14
N ARG A 230 1.84 23.86 -3.35
CA ARG A 230 1.42 22.52 -3.73
C ARG A 230 0.54 21.87 -2.67
N ALA A 231 0.90 21.98 -1.39
CA ALA A 231 0.11 21.46 -0.29
C ALA A 231 -1.27 22.11 -0.19
N ARG A 232 -1.34 23.44 -0.36
CA ARG A 232 -2.60 24.21 -0.35
C ARG A 232 -3.53 23.77 -1.48
N HIS A 233 -3.00 23.65 -2.69
CA HIS A 233 -3.76 23.18 -3.85
C HIS A 233 -4.37 21.78 -3.63
N LEU A 234 -3.60 20.84 -3.08
CA LEU A 234 -4.10 19.50 -2.76
C LEU A 234 -5.17 19.51 -1.65
N ALA A 235 -5.06 20.40 -0.67
CA ALA A 235 -6.05 20.56 0.38
C ALA A 235 -7.38 21.12 -0.18
N GLU A 236 -7.31 22.12 -1.07
CA GLU A 236 -8.48 22.71 -1.73
C GLU A 236 -9.25 21.68 -2.57
N LEU A 237 -8.54 20.84 -3.33
CA LEU A 237 -9.15 19.75 -4.10
C LEU A 237 -9.72 18.63 -3.22
N GLY A 238 -9.14 18.40 -2.05
CA GLY A 238 -9.50 17.31 -1.12
C GLY A 238 -10.70 17.60 -0.21
N GLY A 239 -11.23 18.82 -0.21
CA GLY A 239 -12.13 19.38 0.81
C GLY A 239 -13.51 18.72 1.03
N ARG A 240 -13.79 17.52 0.51
CA ARG A 240 -15.06 16.79 0.76
C ARG A 240 -14.94 15.28 0.90
N SER A 241 -13.81 14.67 0.52
CA SER A 241 -13.64 13.21 0.56
C SER A 241 -13.02 12.72 1.88
N TRP A 242 -12.33 13.61 2.59
CA TRP A 242 -11.44 13.26 3.70
C TRP A 242 -12.11 13.31 5.08
N GLU A 243 -12.99 14.27 5.38
CA GLU A 243 -13.78 14.32 6.63
C GLU A 243 -14.65 13.06 6.84
N ARG A 244 -15.06 12.42 5.73
CA ARG A 244 -15.82 11.16 5.75
C ARG A 244 -14.99 9.92 6.06
N ARG A 245 -13.65 9.98 6.00
CA ARG A 245 -12.78 8.84 6.34
C ARG A 245 -12.44 8.81 7.82
N GLN A 246 -12.16 9.96 8.46
CA GLN A 246 -11.97 10.02 9.92
C GLN A 246 -13.18 9.49 10.70
N THR A 247 -14.38 9.63 10.13
CA THR A 247 -15.63 9.13 10.76
C THR A 247 -15.89 7.64 10.54
N ARG A 248 -15.14 6.94 9.67
CA ARG A 248 -15.32 5.49 9.42
C ARG A 248 -14.49 4.59 10.33
N ASP A 249 -13.48 5.10 11.02
CA ASP A 249 -12.63 4.32 11.94
C ASP A 249 -13.30 3.97 13.29
N VAL A 250 -14.59 4.31 13.49
CA VAL A 250 -15.34 3.98 14.72
C VAL A 250 -16.45 2.95 14.50
N ARG A 251 -16.67 2.46 13.27
CA ARG A 251 -17.62 1.36 13.02
C ARG A 251 -16.89 0.17 12.44
N THR A 252 -16.36 -0.64 13.35
CA THR A 252 -16.02 -2.04 13.14
C THR A 252 -17.00 -2.69 12.16
N LEU A 253 -16.47 -3.12 11.01
CA LEU A 253 -17.12 -4.08 10.13
C LEU A 253 -17.16 -5.42 10.88
N THR A 254 -18.11 -5.58 11.78
CA THR A 254 -18.59 -6.91 12.17
C THR A 254 -19.34 -7.45 10.95
N VAL A 255 -18.61 -8.05 10.01
CA VAL A 255 -19.22 -8.88 8.98
C VAL A 255 -19.75 -10.11 9.70
N GLY A 256 -21.04 -10.07 10.03
CA GLY A 256 -21.76 -11.21 10.58
C GLY A 256 -21.67 -12.38 9.62
N ILE A 257 -20.98 -13.43 10.02
CA ILE A 257 -21.16 -14.76 9.45
C ILE A 257 -22.60 -15.16 9.82
N PRO A 258 -23.52 -15.37 8.87
CA PRO A 258 -24.86 -15.82 9.23
C PRO A 258 -24.75 -17.22 9.83
N ALA A 259 -25.10 -17.34 11.11
CA ALA A 259 -25.28 -18.61 11.77
C ALA A 259 -26.33 -19.42 11.00
N THR A 260 -25.93 -20.58 10.51
CA THR A 260 -26.85 -21.55 9.91
C THR A 260 -27.83 -22.00 11.00
N ASN A 261 -29.09 -21.64 10.81
CA ASN A 261 -30.21 -22.03 11.66
C ASN A 261 -30.40 -23.55 11.53
N LYS A 262 -30.02 -24.31 12.57
CA LYS A 262 -30.46 -25.71 12.72
C LYS A 262 -31.80 -25.69 13.45
N ALA A 263 -32.79 -26.31 12.82
CA ALA A 263 -34.15 -26.46 13.33
C ALA A 263 -34.19 -27.09 14.72
N ASP A 264 -35.07 -26.53 15.55
CA ASP A 264 -35.46 -27.03 16.86
C ASP A 264 -36.20 -28.37 16.76
N GLY A 265 -35.85 -29.26 17.70
CA GLY A 265 -36.46 -30.56 17.94
C GLY A 265 -35.83 -31.22 19.19
N SER A 266 -36.17 -30.71 20.37
CA SER A 266 -35.84 -31.24 21.72
C SER A 266 -36.36 -32.66 21.98
N PRO A 267 -36.04 -33.33 23.12
CA PRO A 267 -34.85 -33.28 23.99
C PRO A 267 -34.35 -34.68 24.48
N ALA A 268 -33.32 -34.64 25.34
CA ALA A 268 -32.92 -35.65 26.34
C ALA A 268 -32.00 -36.83 25.93
N HIS A 269 -30.73 -36.77 26.34
CA HIS A 269 -30.21 -37.59 27.44
C HIS A 269 -28.76 -37.20 27.77
N GLY A 270 -28.43 -37.16 29.07
CA GLY A 270 -27.14 -36.76 29.58
C GLY A 270 -26.03 -37.74 29.25
N ALA A 271 -24.84 -37.21 29.00
CA ALA A 271 -23.58 -37.93 29.18
C ALA A 271 -22.49 -36.91 29.52
N VAL A 272 -22.05 -36.96 30.77
CA VAL A 272 -20.84 -36.33 31.27
C VAL A 272 -19.66 -36.94 30.51
N LEU A 273 -18.88 -36.13 29.79
CA LEU A 273 -17.58 -36.54 29.28
C LEU A 273 -16.48 -35.58 29.71
N LYS A 274 -15.56 -36.19 30.46
CA LYS A 274 -14.38 -35.70 31.15
C LYS A 274 -13.43 -34.92 30.22
N THR A 275 -12.84 -33.86 30.78
CA THR A 275 -11.63 -33.24 30.26
C THR A 275 -10.44 -34.20 30.43
N PRO A 276 -9.50 -34.31 29.47
CA PRO A 276 -8.23 -34.95 29.72
C PRO A 276 -7.25 -33.93 30.31
N THR A 277 -6.75 -34.25 31.50
CA THR A 277 -5.53 -33.68 32.09
C THR A 277 -4.30 -34.03 31.23
N PRO A 278 -3.29 -33.15 31.15
CA PRO A 278 -2.04 -33.46 30.47
C PRO A 278 -1.16 -34.37 31.34
N SER A 279 -0.57 -35.42 30.73
CA SER A 279 0.44 -36.28 31.36
C SER A 279 1.83 -35.66 31.23
N PRO A 280 2.69 -35.77 32.26
CA PRO A 280 4.05 -35.24 32.22
C PRO A 280 5.08 -36.32 31.82
N PHE A 281 6.15 -35.88 31.13
CA PHE A 281 7.46 -36.53 30.87
C PHE A 281 7.49 -37.85 30.07
N GLU A 282 8.04 -37.77 28.86
CA GLU A 282 9.37 -38.28 28.47
C GLU A 282 9.95 -37.41 27.35
#